data_AF-A0A8J5GCP7-F1
#
_entry.id   AF-A0A8J5GCP7-F1
#
_cell.length_a   1.000
_cell.length_b   1.000
_cell.length_c   1.000
_cell.angle_alpha   90.00
_cell.angle_beta   90.00
_cell.angle_gamma   90.00
#
_symmetry.space_group_name_H-M   'P 1'
#
loop_
_entity.id
_entity.type
_entity.pdbx_description
1 polymer ?
#
loop_
_entity_poly.entity_id
_entity_poly.type
_entity_poly.pdbx_seq_one_letter_code
_entity_poly.pdbx_strand_id
1 'polypeptide(L)'
;MSCSAGGSVGGGGGGGGGGGRALGGGGPCGACKFLRRKCVSGCIFAPYFDSEQGAAHFAAVHKVFGASNVSKLLLHVPVHKRLDAVITVCFEAHARLRDPVYGCVARIFALQQQVGNLQAELAYLQAHLAAMPSPSPSPSTSSPQLATPPSAFSVLDLQSSPGMADLSALFDAQPAQPPPATALHGGKQELF
;
A
#
# COMPACT_ATOMS: atom_id res chain seq x y z
N MET A 1 28.49 23.29 -9.87
CA MET A 1 29.21 23.01 -8.61
C MET A 1 29.83 21.63 -8.69
N SER A 2 31.08 21.57 -9.12
CA SER A 2 31.86 20.33 -9.22
C SER A 2 32.50 20.05 -7.86
N CYS A 3 32.49 18.81 -7.38
CA CYS A 3 33.36 18.38 -6.29
C CYS A 3 34.20 17.18 -6.73
N SER A 4 35.50 17.37 -6.61
CA SER A 4 36.60 16.52 -7.05
C SER A 4 36.77 15.25 -6.21
N ALA A 5 37.45 14.28 -6.81
CA ALA A 5 37.92 13.04 -6.21
C ALA A 5 38.93 13.26 -5.07
N GLY A 6 38.87 12.39 -4.06
CA GLY A 6 39.92 12.18 -3.07
C GLY A 6 40.04 10.68 -2.77
N GLY A 7 41.20 10.11 -3.09
CA GLY A 7 41.51 8.70 -2.87
C GLY A 7 41.87 8.38 -1.43
N SER A 8 41.79 7.10 -1.06
CA SER A 8 42.48 6.52 0.08
C SER A 8 42.75 5.04 -0.20
N VAL A 9 44.02 4.65 -0.07
CA VAL A 9 44.57 3.31 -0.24
C VAL A 9 44.74 2.60 1.11
N GLY A 10 44.80 1.27 1.07
CA GLY A 10 45.20 0.39 2.17
C GLY A 10 44.07 -0.58 2.55
N GLY A 11 44.25 -1.88 2.72
CA GLY A 11 45.39 -2.78 2.71
C GLY A 11 44.84 -4.15 3.17
N GLY A 12 45.36 -5.26 2.64
CA GLY A 12 44.80 -6.61 2.85
C GLY A 12 45.05 -7.24 4.22
N GLY A 13 44.46 -8.42 4.44
CA GLY A 13 44.76 -9.32 5.56
C GLY A 13 43.57 -10.20 5.96
N GLY A 14 43.71 -11.53 5.84
CA GLY A 14 42.63 -12.53 5.94
C GLY A 14 42.51 -13.27 7.29
N GLY A 15 41.72 -14.35 7.27
CA GLY A 15 41.89 -15.53 8.13
C GLY A 15 40.85 -15.83 9.23
N GLY A 16 40.08 -16.92 9.04
CA GLY A 16 39.53 -17.87 10.05
C GLY A 16 38.43 -17.39 11.03
N GLY A 17 37.44 -18.15 11.49
CA GLY A 17 37.04 -19.56 11.34
C GLY A 17 36.16 -19.96 12.54
N GLY A 18 35.03 -20.65 12.31
CA GLY A 18 34.17 -21.34 13.31
C GLY A 18 32.99 -20.50 13.86
N GLY A 19 31.75 -20.95 13.96
CA GLY A 19 31.09 -22.23 13.69
C GLY A 19 29.71 -22.18 14.40
N GLY A 20 28.61 -22.26 13.64
CA GLY A 20 27.25 -22.22 14.20
C GLY A 20 26.21 -22.09 13.10
N ARG A 21 25.63 -23.23 12.71
CA ARG A 21 24.71 -23.37 11.57
C ARG A 21 23.36 -22.75 11.91
N ALA A 22 22.92 -21.77 11.14
CA ALA A 22 21.52 -21.41 10.95
C ALA A 22 21.34 -20.95 9.49
N LEU A 23 20.24 -21.35 8.88
CA LEU A 23 20.01 -21.44 7.45
C LEU A 23 20.15 -20.09 6.71
N GLY A 24 20.95 -20.08 5.63
CA GLY A 24 20.86 -19.10 4.54
C GLY A 24 22.06 -18.17 4.33
N GLY A 25 23.12 -18.65 3.65
CA GLY A 25 24.14 -17.84 2.97
C GLY A 25 25.19 -17.17 3.87
N GLY A 26 26.44 -17.65 3.86
CA GLY A 26 27.57 -17.16 4.68
C GLY A 26 28.08 -15.74 4.38
N GLY A 27 27.23 -14.85 3.88
CA GLY A 27 27.55 -13.44 3.59
C GLY A 27 26.97 -12.47 4.61
N PRO A 28 27.35 -11.18 4.55
CA PRO A 28 26.76 -10.14 5.39
C PRO A 28 25.27 -9.95 5.05
N CYS A 29 24.45 -9.62 6.05
CA CYS A 29 23.06 -9.21 5.82
C CYS A 29 22.97 -7.94 4.97
N GLY A 30 21.81 -7.65 4.39
CA GLY A 30 21.61 -6.50 3.49
C GLY A 30 22.05 -5.17 4.08
N ALA A 31 21.77 -4.95 5.37
CA ALA A 31 22.24 -3.78 6.09
C ALA A 31 23.77 -3.72 6.17
N CYS A 32 24.42 -4.78 6.66
CA CYS A 32 25.88 -4.80 6.79
C CYS A 32 26.59 -4.71 5.44
N LYS A 33 25.99 -5.30 4.38
CA LYS A 33 26.43 -5.16 2.99
C LYS A 33 26.36 -3.70 2.52
N PHE A 34 25.26 -3.01 2.78
CA PHE A 34 25.10 -1.59 2.48
C PHE A 34 26.09 -0.70 3.26
N LEU A 35 26.25 -0.94 4.56
CA LEU A 35 27.19 -0.22 5.44
C LEU A 35 28.66 -0.59 5.20
N ARG A 36 28.95 -1.59 4.35
CA ARG A 36 30.31 -2.10 4.08
C ARG A 36 31.08 -2.49 5.35
N ARG A 37 30.40 -3.13 6.31
CA ARG A 37 30.99 -3.56 7.60
C ARG A 37 30.81 -5.06 7.84
N LYS A 38 31.62 -5.63 8.75
CA LYS A 38 31.51 -7.05 9.13
C LYS A 38 30.16 -7.31 9.82
N CYS A 39 29.44 -8.33 9.35
CA CYS A 39 28.23 -8.81 9.99
C CYS A 39 28.60 -9.82 11.09
N VAL A 40 28.28 -9.51 12.34
CA VAL A 40 28.59 -10.35 13.51
C VAL A 40 27.39 -11.20 13.92
N SER A 41 27.62 -12.26 14.70
CA SER A 41 26.56 -13.01 15.36
C SER A 41 25.77 -12.07 16.29
N GLY A 42 24.43 -12.14 16.20
CA GLY A 42 23.55 -11.21 16.94
C GLY A 42 23.34 -9.85 16.28
N CYS A 43 23.76 -9.65 15.02
CA CYS A 43 23.42 -8.44 14.27
C CYS A 43 21.90 -8.20 14.26
N ILE A 44 21.47 -7.07 14.83
CA ILE A 44 20.04 -6.71 14.97
C ILE A 44 19.31 -6.58 13.62
N PHE A 45 20.04 -6.31 12.53
CA PHE A 45 19.47 -6.17 11.20
C PHE A 45 19.39 -7.48 10.42
N ALA A 46 20.19 -8.49 10.79
CA ALA A 46 20.31 -9.72 10.02
C ALA A 46 18.98 -10.50 9.86
N PRO A 47 18.09 -10.57 10.86
CA PRO A 47 16.81 -11.25 10.70
C PRO A 47 15.83 -10.58 9.73
N TYR A 48 16.07 -9.31 9.37
CA TYR A 48 15.08 -8.48 8.66
C TYR A 48 15.53 -7.99 7.29
N PHE A 49 16.84 -7.99 7.02
CA PHE A 49 17.41 -7.53 5.75
C PHE A 49 18.26 -8.64 5.13
N ASP A 50 17.70 -9.35 4.15
CA ASP A 50 18.41 -10.37 3.38
C ASP A 50 19.54 -9.77 2.52
N SER A 51 20.39 -10.62 1.95
CA SER A 51 21.59 -10.19 1.22
C SER A 51 21.33 -9.69 -0.20
N GLU A 52 20.19 -10.06 -0.80
CA GLU A 52 19.82 -9.75 -2.18
C GLU A 52 19.04 -8.44 -2.27
N GLN A 53 17.85 -8.38 -1.68
CA GLN A 53 16.94 -7.23 -1.75
C GLN A 53 17.10 -6.29 -0.54
N GLY A 54 17.55 -6.83 0.59
CA GLY A 54 17.68 -6.12 1.84
C GLY A 54 18.67 -4.96 1.80
N ALA A 55 19.69 -4.98 0.93
CA ALA A 55 20.61 -3.85 0.78
C ALA A 55 19.92 -2.61 0.18
N ALA A 56 19.02 -2.81 -0.79
CA ALA A 56 18.26 -1.72 -1.42
C ALA A 56 17.22 -1.15 -0.46
N HIS A 57 16.47 -2.01 0.25
CA HIS A 57 15.54 -1.57 1.28
C HIS A 57 16.25 -0.84 2.43
N PHE A 58 17.39 -1.35 2.88
CA PHE A 58 18.16 -0.71 3.94
C PHE A 58 18.71 0.66 3.51
N ALA A 59 19.03 0.87 2.24
CA ALA A 59 19.48 2.17 1.75
C ALA A 59 18.43 3.26 1.97
N ALA A 60 17.14 2.97 1.71
CA ALA A 60 16.06 3.90 1.94
C ALA A 60 15.89 4.22 3.43
N VAL A 61 15.87 3.17 4.26
CA VAL A 61 15.78 3.29 5.71
C VAL A 61 16.94 4.09 6.29
N HIS A 62 18.16 3.83 5.83
CA HIS A 62 19.35 4.56 6.25
C HIS A 62 19.30 6.03 5.86
N LYS A 63 18.84 6.34 4.65
CA LYS A 63 18.74 7.73 4.17
C LYS A 63 17.72 8.56 4.95
N VAL A 64 16.59 7.95 5.35
CA VAL A 64 15.49 8.68 6.00
C VAL A 64 15.63 8.72 7.52
N PHE A 65 15.94 7.58 8.14
CA PHE A 65 15.96 7.44 9.60
C PHE A 65 17.38 7.33 10.15
N GLY A 66 18.31 6.77 9.38
CA GLY A 66 19.66 6.46 9.84
C GLY A 66 19.74 5.12 10.59
N ALA A 67 20.84 4.39 10.38
CA ALA A 67 21.03 3.05 10.97
C ALA A 67 20.92 3.06 12.51
N SER A 68 21.53 4.05 13.17
CA SER A 68 21.55 4.12 14.64
C SER A 68 20.17 4.35 15.24
N ASN A 69 19.32 5.15 14.58
CA ASN A 69 17.97 5.41 15.06
C ASN A 69 17.09 4.17 14.91
N VAL A 70 17.20 3.47 13.79
CA VAL A 70 16.46 2.21 13.56
C VAL A 70 16.94 1.13 14.52
N SER A 71 18.25 1.02 14.77
CA SER A 71 18.78 0.11 15.79
C SER A 71 18.20 0.40 17.17
N LYS A 72 18.18 1.68 17.59
CA LYS A 72 17.59 2.11 18.87
C LYS A 72 16.10 1.80 18.92
N LEU A 73 15.35 2.08 17.85
CA LEU A 73 13.92 1.75 17.74
C LEU A 73 13.68 0.25 17.92
N LEU A 74 14.39 -0.60 17.18
CA LEU A 74 14.20 -2.05 17.25
C LEU A 74 14.54 -2.62 18.63
N LEU A 75 15.50 -2.04 19.35
CA LEU A 75 15.82 -2.46 20.72
C LEU A 75 14.66 -2.19 21.70
N HIS A 76 13.89 -1.11 21.50
CA HIS A 76 12.72 -0.78 22.33
C HIS A 76 11.44 -1.50 21.90
N VAL A 77 11.40 -2.07 20.69
CA VAL A 77 10.27 -2.86 20.22
C VAL A 77 10.39 -4.31 20.70
N PRO A 78 9.32 -4.90 21.29
CA PRO A 78 9.29 -6.31 21.66
C PRO A 78 9.61 -7.22 20.47
N VAL A 79 10.39 -8.28 20.69
CA VAL A 79 10.95 -9.12 19.61
C VAL A 79 9.89 -9.60 18.61
N HIS A 80 8.71 -10.00 19.08
CA HIS A 80 7.61 -10.50 18.26
C HIS A 80 6.99 -9.44 17.32
N LYS A 81 7.20 -8.14 17.58
CA LYS A 81 6.71 -7.02 16.74
C LYS A 81 7.79 -6.38 15.89
N ARG A 82 9.05 -6.81 16.02
CA ARG A 82 10.17 -6.18 15.31
C ARG A 82 10.05 -6.33 13.80
N LEU A 83 9.52 -7.45 13.31
CA LEU A 83 9.30 -7.64 11.88
C LEU A 83 8.32 -6.59 11.34
N ASP A 84 7.16 -6.43 11.98
CA ASP A 84 6.17 -5.42 11.61
C ASP A 84 6.76 -4.00 11.67
N ALA A 85 7.51 -3.70 12.74
CA ALA A 85 8.19 -2.40 12.86
C ALA A 85 9.18 -2.14 11.72
N VAL A 86 9.96 -3.14 11.29
CA VAL A 86 10.86 -3.00 10.13
C VAL A 86 10.06 -2.78 8.85
N ILE A 87 8.97 -3.52 8.63
CA ILE A 87 8.10 -3.35 7.46
C ILE A 87 7.57 -1.91 7.39
N THR A 88 7.05 -1.39 8.50
CA THR A 88 6.55 -0.01 8.60
C THR A 88 7.65 1.01 8.33
N VAL A 89 8.82 0.85 8.94
CA VAL A 89 9.97 1.75 8.72
C VAL A 89 10.44 1.73 7.26
N CYS A 90 10.48 0.56 6.62
CA CYS A 90 10.80 0.44 5.19
C CYS A 90 9.76 1.19 4.33
N PHE A 91 8.46 0.98 4.60
CA PHE A 91 7.38 1.66 3.89
C PHE A 91 7.47 3.18 4.03
N GLU A 92 7.62 3.69 5.26
CA GLU A 92 7.72 5.12 5.53
C GLU A 92 8.96 5.75 4.89
N ALA A 93 10.10 5.04 4.93
CA ALA A 93 11.32 5.48 4.28
C ALA A 93 11.11 5.64 2.77
N HIS A 94 10.54 4.62 2.11
CA HIS A 94 10.24 4.70 0.69
C HIS A 94 9.21 5.80 0.36
N ALA A 95 8.21 6.02 1.22
CA ALA A 95 7.26 7.10 1.04
C ALA A 95 7.95 8.47 1.10
N ARG A 96 8.82 8.72 2.09
CA ARG A 96 9.60 9.96 2.19
C ARG A 96 10.61 10.17 1.05
N LEU A 97 11.13 9.09 0.45
CA LEU A 97 11.97 9.21 -0.75
C LEU A 97 11.17 9.65 -1.98
N ARG A 98 9.92 9.21 -2.11
CA ARG A 98 9.04 9.58 -3.22
C ARG A 98 8.43 10.97 -3.04
N ASP A 99 8.03 11.30 -1.82
CA ASP A 99 7.48 12.59 -1.44
C ASP A 99 8.27 13.13 -0.22
N PRO A 100 9.28 13.99 -0.46
CA PRO A 100 10.09 14.57 0.62
C PRO A 100 9.33 15.52 1.55
N VAL A 101 8.16 16.02 1.13
CA VAL A 101 7.39 17.01 1.90
C VAL A 101 6.39 16.29 2.82
N TYR A 102 5.58 15.38 2.26
CA TYR A 102 4.48 14.74 2.98
C TYR A 102 4.69 13.24 3.24
N GLY A 103 5.59 12.57 2.52
CA GLY A 103 5.90 11.15 2.73
C GLY A 103 4.67 10.25 2.70
N CYS A 104 4.49 9.43 3.75
CA CYS A 104 3.34 8.54 3.86
C CYS A 104 2.00 9.28 4.07
N VAL A 105 2.04 10.54 4.54
CA VAL A 105 0.84 11.34 4.81
C VAL A 105 0.11 11.67 3.52
N ALA A 106 0.82 11.92 2.41
CA ALA A 106 0.20 12.11 1.09
C ALA A 106 -0.64 10.89 0.69
N ARG A 107 -0.16 9.67 0.97
CA ARG A 107 -0.92 8.44 0.69
C ARG A 107 -2.15 8.32 1.56
N ILE A 108 -2.07 8.74 2.82
CA ILE A 108 -3.23 8.78 3.73
C ILE A 108 -4.30 9.73 3.17
N PHE A 109 -3.92 10.96 2.81
CA PHE A 109 -4.86 11.93 2.24
C PHE A 109 -5.47 11.46 0.92
N ALA A 110 -4.68 10.88 0.03
CA ALA A 110 -5.19 10.32 -1.23
C ALA A 110 -6.24 9.23 -0.98
N LEU A 111 -6.01 8.33 -0.02
CA LEU A 111 -6.97 7.30 0.36
C LEU A 111 -8.24 7.90 1.00
N GLN A 112 -8.10 8.91 1.86
CA GLN A 112 -9.24 9.60 2.47
C GLN A 112 -10.11 10.28 1.40
N GLN A 113 -9.48 10.94 0.42
CA GLN A 113 -10.21 11.54 -0.70
C GLN A 113 -10.90 10.48 -1.55
N GLN A 114 -10.24 9.36 -1.83
CA GLN A 114 -10.85 8.25 -2.58
C GLN A 114 -12.07 7.68 -1.86
N VAL A 115 -12.00 7.48 -0.54
CA VAL A 115 -13.15 7.07 0.26
C VAL A 115 -14.28 8.09 0.16
N GLY A 116 -13.98 9.39 0.29
CA GLY A 116 -14.98 10.45 0.17
C GLY A 116 -15.65 10.48 -1.22
N ASN A 117 -14.87 10.33 -2.29
CA ASN A 117 -15.38 10.30 -3.66
C ASN A 117 -16.30 9.10 -3.88
N LEU A 118 -15.89 7.89 -3.44
CA LEU A 118 -16.68 6.68 -3.56
C LEU A 118 -17.99 6.77 -2.73
N GLN A 119 -17.93 7.38 -1.55
CA GLN A 119 -19.14 7.61 -0.75
C GLN A 119 -20.10 8.59 -1.44
N ALA A 120 -19.60 9.65 -2.06
CA ALA A 120 -20.42 10.59 -2.83
C ALA A 120 -21.05 9.94 -4.05
N GLU A 121 -20.31 9.08 -4.77
CA GLU A 121 -20.82 8.32 -5.91
C GLU A 121 -21.94 7.36 -5.48
N LEU A 122 -21.74 6.62 -4.38
CA LEU A 122 -22.78 5.75 -3.82
C LEU A 122 -24.04 6.54 -3.43
N ALA A 123 -23.86 7.68 -2.74
CA ALA A 123 -24.99 8.53 -2.35
C ALA A 123 -25.75 9.06 -3.57
N TYR A 124 -25.04 9.47 -4.61
CA TYR A 124 -25.64 9.93 -5.87
C TYR A 124 -26.47 8.82 -6.53
N LEU A 125 -25.91 7.62 -6.66
CA LEU A 125 -26.63 6.49 -7.26
C LEU A 125 -27.84 6.06 -6.44
N GLN A 126 -27.72 6.02 -5.11
CA GLN A 126 -28.84 5.71 -4.21
C GLN A 126 -29.97 6.74 -4.34
N ALA A 127 -29.64 8.03 -4.40
CA ALA A 127 -30.62 9.08 -4.63
C ALA A 127 -31.27 8.97 -6.02
N HIS A 128 -30.49 8.64 -7.05
CA HIS A 128 -31.00 8.44 -8.41
C HIS A 128 -31.98 7.26 -8.48
N LEU A 129 -31.67 6.13 -7.84
CA LEU A 129 -32.56 4.97 -7.77
C LEU A 129 -33.84 5.28 -6.98
N ALA A 130 -33.74 6.01 -5.87
CA ALA A 130 -34.92 6.39 -5.07
C ALA A 130 -35.85 7.38 -5.81
N ALA A 131 -35.30 8.18 -6.72
CA ALA A 131 -36.07 9.13 -7.54
C ALA A 131 -36.73 8.49 -8.77
N MET A 132 -36.39 7.25 -9.14
CA MET A 132 -37.04 6.56 -10.25
C MET A 132 -38.50 6.23 -9.87
N PRO A 133 -39.50 6.58 -10.71
CA PRO A 133 -40.89 6.24 -10.44
C PRO A 133 -41.07 4.73 -10.36
N SER A 134 -41.62 4.25 -9.24
CA SER A 134 -42.17 2.90 -9.16
C SER A 134 -43.33 2.78 -10.16
N PRO A 135 -43.44 1.68 -10.94
CA PRO A 135 -44.62 1.46 -11.77
C PRO A 135 -45.85 1.48 -10.85
N SER A 136 -46.72 2.48 -11.03
CA SER A 136 -47.95 2.61 -10.24
C SER A 136 -48.75 1.32 -10.34
N PRO A 137 -49.29 0.76 -9.25
CA PRO A 137 -50.29 -0.30 -9.38
C PRO A 137 -51.47 0.28 -10.17
N SER A 138 -51.75 -0.33 -11.32
CA SER A 138 -52.95 -0.06 -12.10
C SER A 138 -54.18 -0.11 -11.19
N PRO A 139 -55.17 0.79 -11.32
CA PRO A 139 -56.39 0.70 -10.53
C PRO A 139 -57.07 -0.63 -10.82
N SER A 140 -57.28 -1.42 -9.77
CA SER A 140 -57.94 -2.72 -9.81
C SER A 140 -59.40 -2.50 -10.21
N THR A 141 -59.79 -2.92 -11.41
CA THR A 141 -61.20 -3.08 -11.76
C THR A 141 -61.78 -4.19 -10.89
N SER A 142 -62.75 -3.84 -10.05
CA SER A 142 -63.47 -4.76 -9.18
C SER A 142 -64.23 -5.83 -9.99
N SER A 143 -63.94 -7.10 -9.75
CA SER A 143 -64.78 -8.24 -10.11
C SER A 143 -65.12 -9.03 -8.85
N PRO A 144 -66.37 -9.49 -8.65
CA PRO A 144 -66.78 -10.17 -7.42
C PRO A 144 -66.17 -11.58 -7.35
N GLN A 145 -65.69 -11.92 -6.16
CA GLN A 145 -65.07 -13.20 -5.83
C GLN A 145 -66.08 -14.35 -5.80
N LEU A 146 -65.62 -15.55 -6.17
CA LEU A 146 -66.17 -16.80 -5.68
C LEU A 146 -65.02 -17.74 -5.26
N ALA A 147 -65.23 -18.41 -4.13
CA ALA A 147 -64.23 -18.98 -3.21
C ALA A 147 -63.49 -20.25 -3.68
N THR A 148 -62.29 -20.49 -3.12
CA THR A 148 -61.89 -21.69 -2.33
C THR A 148 -60.36 -21.70 -1.99
N PRO A 149 -59.91 -22.25 -0.83
CA PRO A 149 -58.50 -22.57 -0.52
C PRO A 149 -58.25 -24.11 -0.51
N PRO A 150 -57.06 -24.64 -0.14
CA PRO A 150 -55.68 -24.21 -0.39
C PRO A 150 -54.81 -25.35 -1.00
N SER A 151 -53.71 -25.02 -1.70
CA SER A 151 -52.62 -25.98 -1.91
C SER A 151 -51.27 -25.27 -1.80
N ALA A 152 -50.49 -25.71 -0.82
CA ALA A 152 -49.14 -25.24 -0.54
C ALA A 152 -48.20 -25.52 -1.72
N PHE A 153 -47.52 -24.48 -2.19
CA PHE A 153 -46.27 -24.64 -2.94
C PHE A 153 -45.18 -23.89 -2.18
N SER A 154 -44.22 -24.67 -1.67
CA SER A 154 -43.13 -24.24 -0.80
C SER A 154 -42.10 -23.37 -1.51
N VAL A 155 -41.49 -22.48 -0.74
CA VAL A 155 -40.51 -21.44 -1.07
C VAL A 155 -39.09 -21.95 -1.40
N LEU A 156 -38.95 -23.12 -2.03
CA LEU A 156 -37.64 -23.74 -2.27
C LEU A 156 -37.33 -23.94 -3.76
N ASP A 157 -37.43 -22.89 -4.57
CA ASP A 157 -36.83 -22.90 -5.93
C ASP A 157 -36.45 -21.51 -6.46
N LEU A 158 -35.87 -20.64 -5.62
CA LEU A 158 -35.13 -19.49 -6.14
C LEU A 158 -33.84 -19.24 -5.37
N GLN A 159 -33.08 -20.32 -5.20
CA GLN A 159 -31.69 -20.23 -4.79
C GLN A 159 -30.81 -20.97 -5.79
N SER A 160 -30.78 -20.46 -7.02
CA SER A 160 -29.76 -20.79 -8.02
C SER A 160 -29.76 -19.75 -9.14
N SER A 161 -29.14 -18.59 -8.90
CA SER A 161 -28.62 -17.76 -9.99
C SER A 161 -27.09 -17.71 -9.86
N PRO A 162 -26.34 -18.36 -10.76
CA PRO A 162 -24.89 -18.19 -10.83
C PRO A 162 -24.62 -16.93 -11.66
N GLY A 163 -24.27 -15.82 -11.01
CA GLY A 163 -24.09 -14.56 -11.75
C GLY A 163 -23.39 -13.42 -11.01
N MET A 164 -22.64 -13.71 -9.94
CA MET A 164 -21.80 -12.69 -9.29
C MET A 164 -20.33 -13.09 -9.19
N ALA A 165 -19.83 -13.77 -10.22
CA ALA A 165 -18.40 -13.96 -10.37
C ALA A 165 -17.74 -12.60 -10.68
N ASP A 166 -17.23 -12.00 -9.62
CA ASP A 166 -15.99 -11.22 -9.52
C ASP A 166 -15.91 -9.87 -10.27
N LEU A 167 -16.60 -8.87 -9.73
CA LEU A 167 -16.34 -7.45 -10.01
C LEU A 167 -15.07 -6.92 -9.31
N SER A 168 -14.41 -7.72 -8.48
CA SER A 168 -13.20 -7.28 -7.77
C SER A 168 -11.97 -7.24 -8.68
N ALA A 169 -11.97 -8.03 -9.77
CA ALA A 169 -10.88 -8.07 -10.75
C ALA A 169 -10.85 -6.88 -11.73
N LEU A 170 -11.95 -6.12 -11.88
CA LEU A 170 -11.97 -4.95 -12.78
C LEU A 170 -11.34 -3.70 -12.15
N PHE A 171 -11.26 -3.64 -10.81
CA PHE A 171 -10.71 -2.49 -10.08
C PHE A 171 -9.18 -2.52 -9.93
N ASP A 172 -8.52 -3.65 -10.23
CA ASP A 172 -7.07 -3.82 -10.07
C ASP A 172 -6.26 -3.47 -11.33
N ALA A 173 -6.87 -2.80 -12.31
CA ALA A 173 -6.16 -2.36 -13.51
C ALA A 173 -6.48 -0.91 -13.86
N GLN A 174 -6.12 0.04 -13.00
CA GLN A 174 -5.88 1.41 -13.48
C GLN A 174 -4.58 1.98 -12.90
N PRO A 175 -3.47 1.99 -13.66
CA PRO A 175 -2.34 2.84 -13.32
C PRO A 175 -2.82 4.29 -13.35
N ALA A 176 -2.55 5.01 -12.26
CA ALA A 176 -2.90 6.41 -12.09
C ALA A 176 -2.46 7.24 -13.29
N GLN A 177 -3.42 7.71 -14.09
CA GLN A 177 -3.21 8.80 -15.04
C GLN A 177 -3.09 10.11 -14.24
N PRO A 178 -2.02 10.90 -14.41
CA PRO A 178 -1.96 12.23 -13.83
C PRO A 178 -3.01 13.14 -14.49
N PRO A 179 -3.55 14.15 -13.76
CA PRO A 179 -4.56 15.05 -14.32
C PRO A 179 -3.98 15.86 -15.50
N PRO A 180 -4.81 16.20 -16.51
CA PRO A 180 -4.36 17.05 -17.60
C PRO A 180 -4.04 18.44 -17.06
N ALA A 181 -2.83 18.94 -17.37
CA ALA A 181 -2.47 20.33 -17.17
C ALA A 181 -3.42 21.18 -18.02
N THR A 182 -4.39 21.82 -17.38
CA THR A 182 -5.12 22.92 -18.00
C THR A 182 -4.10 24.04 -18.24
N ALA A 183 -3.67 24.12 -19.50
CA ALA A 183 -2.97 25.26 -20.04
C ALA A 183 -3.81 26.51 -19.77
N LEU A 184 -3.40 27.30 -18.79
CA LEU A 184 -3.73 28.71 -18.71
C LEU A 184 -3.11 29.35 -19.95
N HIS A 185 -3.86 29.31 -21.05
CA HIS A 185 -3.56 30.08 -22.24
C HIS A 185 -3.70 31.55 -21.86
N GLY A 186 -2.57 32.25 -21.93
CA GLY A 186 -2.44 33.64 -21.58
C GLY A 186 -3.34 34.54 -22.41
N GLY A 187 -3.65 35.68 -21.81
CA GLY A 187 -4.27 36.80 -22.48
C GLY A 187 -4.34 38.02 -21.57
N LYS A 188 -3.32 38.89 -21.70
CA LYS A 188 -3.38 40.36 -21.52
C LYS A 188 -3.37 40.84 -20.06
N GLN A 189 -2.63 41.84 -19.59
CA GLN A 189 -1.87 42.98 -20.12
C GLN A 189 -0.90 43.42 -18.98
N GLU A 190 0.36 43.76 -19.26
CA GLU A 190 0.90 45.13 -19.13
C GLU A 190 0.36 45.96 -17.94
N LEU A 191 1.20 46.21 -16.92
CA LEU A 191 1.72 47.53 -16.52
C LEU A 191 2.42 47.44 -15.14
N PHE A 192 3.67 47.95 -15.09
CA PHE A 192 4.51 48.34 -13.94
C PHE A 192 4.89 47.31 -12.87
#